data_AF-A0AAN6S646-F1
#
_entry.id   AF-A0AAN6S646-F1
#
_cell.length_a   1.000
_cell.length_b   1.000
_cell.length_c   1.000
_cell.angle_alpha   90.00
_cell.angle_beta   90.00
_cell.angle_gamma   90.00
#
_symmetry.space_group_name_H-M   'P 1'
#
loop_
_entity.id
_entity.type
_entity.pdbx_description
1 polymer ?
#
loop_
_entity_poly.entity_id
_entity_poly.type
_entity_poly.pdbx_seq_one_letter_code
_entity_poly.pdbx_strand_id
1 'polypeptide(L)'
;MSDVGEWQEDVQGRLPVHKAVVRVLPEGTKVLSAEPSGTSAWTKTAKVSVLLPDGNPKRYFLKCASGQGARSLAEGEFHSASAIDAIVPGMVPKPIGWGEYKVGETHVYFIVSDYYDMKLRERPNPAQFVSMVADLHERGTSPNGMFGFAVTTVCGKMERTVTWTESWAESFSNQLKDVIKYDNETNGPWPEYDAACKQLLDVVIPRLLGALQSDGRDITPTLVHGDLWENNVGIDKATGNIVVFDPGCVYAHNEMEFGTWRCTWAFHFALPLYTRLYHGRLGPSEPVEEWDDRNRLYSIHPYLNDSAGHPGSISRQIAYNDMLYLCDKYGPLDSLEKYDPAKDVAINGTHIPFVINQLESDWSPKVDSPSIQQVEMAEGPPCA
;
A
#
# COMPACT_ATOMS: atom_id res chain seq x y z
N MET A 1 -26.61 19.59 11.36
CA MET A 1 -27.94 18.93 11.54
C MET A 1 -27.63 17.50 11.92
N SER A 2 -28.26 16.96 12.96
CA SER A 2 -27.88 15.66 13.55
C SER A 2 -28.15 14.49 12.59
N ASP A 3 -27.17 13.60 12.38
CA ASP A 3 -27.18 12.36 11.55
C ASP A 3 -28.19 11.27 12.00
N VAL A 4 -29.32 11.68 12.59
CA VAL A 4 -30.33 10.77 13.12
C VAL A 4 -31.03 10.07 11.95
N GLY A 5 -30.65 8.81 11.72
CA GLY A 5 -31.22 7.95 10.68
C GLY A 5 -30.24 7.47 9.61
N GLU A 6 -28.96 7.87 9.65
CA GLU A 6 -27.96 7.41 8.67
C GLU A 6 -27.20 6.13 9.10
N TRP A 7 -27.31 5.77 10.38
CA TRP A 7 -26.69 4.59 10.97
C TRP A 7 -27.68 3.42 11.04
N GLN A 8 -27.16 2.20 10.96
CA GLN A 8 -27.97 1.00 11.14
C GLN A 8 -28.39 0.86 12.60
N GLU A 9 -29.66 0.57 12.81
CA GLU A 9 -30.24 0.29 14.12
C GLU A 9 -30.00 -1.19 14.50
N ASP A 10 -30.07 -1.49 15.80
CA ASP A 10 -29.95 -2.85 16.35
C ASP A 10 -28.66 -3.62 15.99
N VAL A 11 -27.57 -2.91 15.64
CA VAL A 11 -26.25 -3.52 15.43
C VAL A 11 -25.57 -3.74 16.78
N GLN A 12 -25.27 -5.01 17.10
CA GLN A 12 -24.52 -5.36 18.32
C GLN A 12 -23.02 -5.05 18.18
N GLY A 13 -22.33 -5.02 19.31
CA GLY A 13 -20.88 -4.85 19.37
C GLY A 13 -20.45 -3.42 19.64
N ARG A 14 -19.19 -3.12 19.34
CA ARG A 14 -18.54 -1.87 19.75
C ARG A 14 -18.49 -0.78 18.69
N LEU A 15 -18.89 -1.07 17.45
CA LEU A 15 -18.78 -0.15 16.32
C LEU A 15 -20.14 0.11 15.67
N PRO A 16 -20.49 1.38 15.37
CA PRO A 16 -21.65 1.68 14.55
C PRO A 16 -21.38 1.36 13.08
N VAL A 17 -22.42 0.99 12.33
CA VAL A 17 -22.32 0.70 10.88
C VAL A 17 -23.20 1.66 10.11
N HIS A 18 -22.60 2.43 9.18
CA HIS A 18 -23.33 3.40 8.37
C HIS A 18 -24.19 2.71 7.29
N LYS A 19 -25.38 3.24 6.98
CA LYS A 19 -26.28 2.67 5.96
C LYS A 19 -25.62 2.59 4.57
N ALA A 20 -24.68 3.48 4.26
CA ALA A 20 -23.90 3.43 3.03
C ALA A 20 -23.07 2.14 2.90
N VAL A 21 -22.50 1.64 4.00
CA VAL A 21 -21.77 0.36 4.02
C VAL A 21 -22.71 -0.80 3.71
N VAL A 22 -23.94 -0.78 4.25
CA VAL A 22 -24.93 -1.85 3.98
C VAL A 22 -25.41 -1.82 2.53
N ARG A 23 -25.48 -0.65 1.90
CA ARG A 23 -25.91 -0.52 0.49
C ARG A 23 -24.99 -1.22 -0.51
N VAL A 24 -23.72 -1.48 -0.15
CA VAL A 24 -22.82 -2.23 -1.03
C VAL A 24 -22.87 -3.74 -0.79
N LEU A 25 -23.53 -4.20 0.28
CA LEU A 25 -23.72 -5.62 0.55
C LEU A 25 -24.85 -6.19 -0.33
N PRO A 26 -24.95 -7.53 -0.48
CA PRO A 26 -26.07 -8.15 -1.20
C PRO A 26 -27.42 -7.67 -0.67
N GLU A 27 -28.35 -7.34 -1.58
CA GLU A 27 -29.67 -6.82 -1.22
C GLU A 27 -30.42 -7.78 -0.28
N GLY A 28 -30.93 -7.26 0.84
CA GLY A 28 -31.59 -8.05 1.89
C GLY A 28 -30.65 -8.56 2.99
N THR A 29 -29.36 -8.23 2.94
CA THR A 29 -28.41 -8.53 4.03
C THR A 29 -28.82 -7.82 5.33
N LYS A 30 -28.89 -8.58 6.43
CA LYS A 30 -29.13 -8.05 7.78
C LYS A 30 -27.81 -7.99 8.57
N VAL A 31 -27.41 -6.80 8.98
CA VAL A 31 -26.25 -6.62 9.87
C VAL A 31 -26.60 -7.07 11.29
N LEU A 32 -25.74 -7.89 11.90
CA LEU A 32 -25.92 -8.40 13.26
C LEU A 32 -25.00 -7.69 14.25
N SER A 33 -23.71 -7.59 13.90
CA SER A 33 -22.70 -6.98 14.79
C SER A 33 -21.51 -6.41 14.04
N ALA A 34 -20.82 -5.46 14.67
CA ALA A 34 -19.54 -4.95 14.21
C ALA A 34 -18.53 -4.80 15.36
N GLU A 35 -17.34 -5.36 15.17
CA GLU A 35 -16.26 -5.36 16.15
C GLU A 35 -14.96 -4.86 15.52
N PRO A 36 -14.09 -4.12 16.26
CA PRO A 36 -12.75 -3.81 15.79
C PRO A 36 -11.98 -5.07 15.41
N SER A 37 -11.27 -5.04 14.30
CA SER A 37 -10.52 -6.20 13.81
C SER A 37 -9.30 -5.77 13.00
N GLY A 38 -8.13 -6.35 13.29
CA GLY A 38 -6.88 -6.01 12.61
C GLY A 38 -6.22 -4.73 13.13
N THR A 39 -5.07 -4.40 12.54
CA THR A 39 -4.26 -3.22 12.88
C THR A 39 -3.85 -2.53 11.59
N SER A 40 -4.06 -1.22 11.50
CA SER A 40 -3.65 -0.40 10.34
C SER A 40 -3.13 0.94 10.83
N ALA A 41 -2.11 1.46 10.15
CA ALA A 41 -1.57 2.80 10.38
C ALA A 41 -2.43 3.91 9.76
N TRP A 42 -3.31 3.56 8.80
CA TRP A 42 -4.02 4.54 7.96
C TRP A 42 -5.54 4.42 7.98
N THR A 43 -6.07 3.28 8.40
CA THR A 43 -7.51 3.01 8.39
C THR A 43 -8.01 2.54 9.74
N LYS A 44 -9.31 2.72 9.97
CA LYS A 44 -10.02 2.04 11.04
C LYS A 44 -10.70 0.79 10.46
N THR A 45 -10.49 -0.35 11.08
CA THR A 45 -10.87 -1.66 10.52
C THR A 45 -11.84 -2.42 11.43
N ALA A 46 -12.79 -3.13 10.82
CA ALA A 46 -13.85 -3.82 11.52
C ALA A 46 -14.21 -5.17 10.88
N LYS A 47 -14.63 -6.12 11.71
CA LYS A 47 -15.33 -7.32 11.30
C LYS A 47 -16.83 -7.09 11.44
N VAL A 48 -17.56 -7.18 10.34
CA VAL A 48 -19.02 -7.03 10.29
C VAL A 48 -19.65 -8.41 10.10
N SER A 49 -20.44 -8.86 11.07
CA SER A 49 -21.16 -10.14 10.99
C SER A 49 -22.59 -9.89 10.51
N VAL A 50 -23.05 -10.68 9.55
CA VAL A 50 -24.35 -10.49 8.89
C VAL A 50 -25.10 -11.82 8.71
N LEU A 51 -26.41 -11.74 8.48
CA LEU A 51 -27.18 -12.78 7.79
C LEU A 51 -27.41 -12.33 6.35
N LEU A 52 -27.06 -13.21 5.41
CA LEU A 52 -27.39 -13.04 4.00
C LEU A 52 -28.90 -13.23 3.77
N PRO A 53 -29.43 -12.85 2.58
CA PRO A 53 -30.86 -12.95 2.27
C PRO A 53 -31.40 -14.38 2.33
N ASP A 54 -30.55 -15.37 2.10
CA ASP A 54 -30.85 -16.80 2.22
C ASP A 54 -30.81 -17.32 3.67
N GLY A 55 -30.51 -16.45 4.64
CA GLY A 55 -30.39 -16.77 6.06
C GLY A 55 -29.01 -17.31 6.46
N ASN A 56 -28.05 -17.45 5.54
CA ASN A 56 -26.72 -17.93 5.89
C ASN A 56 -25.88 -16.86 6.59
N PRO A 57 -25.16 -17.20 7.67
CA PRO A 57 -24.25 -16.28 8.32
C PRO A 57 -23.03 -16.00 7.44
N LYS A 58 -22.63 -14.73 7.35
CA LYS A 58 -21.39 -14.31 6.67
C LYS A 58 -20.67 -13.22 7.46
N ARG A 59 -19.38 -13.07 7.22
CA ARG A 59 -18.52 -12.06 7.84
C ARG A 59 -17.81 -11.26 6.74
N TYR A 60 -17.79 -9.95 6.90
CA TYR A 60 -17.10 -9.02 6.01
C TYR A 60 -16.05 -8.23 6.78
N PHE A 61 -14.96 -7.89 6.10
CA PHE A 61 -13.96 -6.95 6.59
C PHE A 61 -14.30 -5.57 6.04
N LEU A 62 -14.38 -4.59 6.93
CA LEU A 62 -14.65 -3.19 6.60
C LEU A 62 -13.43 -2.36 6.96
N LYS A 63 -12.95 -1.55 6.03
CA LYS A 63 -11.98 -0.48 6.32
C LYS A 63 -12.62 0.87 6.06
N CYS A 64 -12.37 1.82 6.94
CA CYS A 64 -12.78 3.21 6.82
C CYS A 64 -11.57 4.13 6.92
N ALA A 65 -11.48 5.12 6.04
CA ALA A 65 -10.42 6.12 5.99
C ALA A 65 -11.01 7.52 5.80
N SER A 66 -10.33 8.53 6.32
CA SER A 66 -10.66 9.94 6.08
C SER A 66 -9.38 10.76 5.93
N GLY A 67 -9.51 11.97 5.36
CA GLY A 67 -8.37 12.84 5.08
C GLY A 67 -7.74 12.59 3.71
N GLN A 68 -6.53 13.12 3.51
CA GLN A 68 -5.81 13.05 2.23
C GLN A 68 -5.52 11.59 1.85
N GLY A 69 -5.74 11.25 0.57
CA GLY A 69 -5.54 9.90 0.05
C GLY A 69 -6.63 8.88 0.41
N ALA A 70 -7.58 9.20 1.29
CA ALA A 70 -8.58 8.24 1.77
C ALA A 70 -9.50 7.69 0.66
N ARG A 71 -9.89 8.55 -0.29
CA ARG A 71 -10.67 8.11 -1.46
C ARG A 71 -9.88 7.14 -2.32
N SER A 72 -8.67 7.54 -2.70
CA SER A 72 -7.76 6.74 -3.52
C SER A 72 -7.39 5.42 -2.84
N LEU A 73 -7.32 5.38 -1.51
CA LEU A 73 -7.17 4.16 -0.74
C LEU A 73 -8.37 3.22 -0.93
N ALA A 74 -9.59 3.70 -0.68
CA ALA A 74 -10.78 2.84 -0.77
C ALA A 74 -11.12 2.41 -2.21
N GLU A 75 -11.15 3.37 -3.15
CA GLU A 75 -11.43 3.14 -4.57
C GLU A 75 -10.32 2.32 -5.22
N GLY A 76 -9.07 2.72 -5.01
CA GLY A 76 -7.89 2.06 -5.56
C GLY A 76 -7.73 0.64 -5.06
N GLU A 77 -7.89 0.38 -3.76
CA GLU A 77 -7.82 -0.99 -3.23
C GLU A 77 -8.95 -1.87 -3.78
N PHE A 78 -10.17 -1.36 -3.91
CA PHE A 78 -11.29 -2.12 -4.45
C PHE A 78 -11.02 -2.54 -5.90
N HIS A 79 -10.56 -1.62 -6.75
CA HIS A 79 -10.24 -1.92 -8.14
C HIS A 79 -9.00 -2.83 -8.26
N SER A 80 -8.02 -2.67 -7.38
CA SER A 80 -6.83 -3.53 -7.31
C SER A 80 -7.19 -4.97 -6.93
N ALA A 81 -7.95 -5.15 -5.85
CA ALA A 81 -8.42 -6.47 -5.43
C ALA A 81 -9.34 -7.11 -6.47
N SER A 82 -10.17 -6.32 -7.16
CA SER A 82 -11.05 -6.83 -8.22
C SER A 82 -10.25 -7.34 -9.42
N ALA A 83 -9.19 -6.61 -9.79
CA ALA A 83 -8.30 -7.01 -10.88
C ALA A 83 -7.54 -8.31 -10.52
N ILE A 84 -7.00 -8.41 -9.30
CA ILE A 84 -6.32 -9.62 -8.83
C ILE A 84 -7.29 -10.81 -8.78
N ASP A 85 -8.48 -10.67 -8.18
CA ASP A 85 -9.46 -11.77 -8.06
C ASP A 85 -9.94 -12.28 -9.43
N ALA A 86 -10.00 -11.41 -10.44
CA ALA A 86 -10.33 -11.81 -11.81
C ALA A 86 -9.25 -12.67 -12.48
N ILE A 87 -7.97 -12.50 -12.09
CA ILE A 87 -6.83 -13.23 -12.68
C ILE A 87 -6.48 -14.48 -11.85
N VAL A 88 -6.42 -14.33 -10.53
CA VAL A 88 -6.08 -15.37 -9.56
C VAL A 88 -7.17 -15.42 -8.47
N PRO A 89 -8.33 -16.05 -8.75
CA PRO A 89 -9.43 -16.11 -7.79
C PRO A 89 -9.00 -16.67 -6.44
N GLY A 90 -9.37 -15.98 -5.36
CA GLY A 90 -9.03 -16.37 -3.98
C GLY A 90 -7.62 -16.02 -3.53
N MET A 91 -6.80 -15.36 -4.36
CA MET A 91 -5.51 -14.79 -3.93
C MET A 91 -5.70 -13.64 -2.93
N VAL A 92 -6.72 -12.80 -3.13
CA VAL A 92 -7.08 -11.68 -2.26
C VAL A 92 -8.45 -11.89 -1.62
N PRO A 93 -8.77 -11.21 -0.50
CA PRO A 93 -10.13 -11.16 -0.01
C PRO A 93 -11.06 -10.59 -1.09
N LYS A 94 -12.13 -11.33 -1.41
CA LYS A 94 -13.05 -10.93 -2.48
C LYS A 94 -13.63 -9.54 -2.20
N PRO A 95 -13.43 -8.55 -3.07
CA PRO A 95 -13.99 -7.22 -2.88
C PRO A 95 -15.50 -7.27 -3.10
N ILE A 96 -16.25 -6.62 -2.21
CA ILE A 96 -17.72 -6.54 -2.25
C ILE A 96 -18.17 -5.18 -2.76
N GLY A 97 -17.54 -4.12 -2.26
CA GLY A 97 -17.82 -2.76 -2.71
C GLY A 97 -17.01 -1.73 -1.96
N TRP A 98 -17.02 -0.50 -2.47
CA TRP A 98 -16.46 0.66 -1.81
C TRP A 98 -17.44 1.83 -1.90
N GLY A 99 -17.22 2.86 -1.10
CA GLY A 99 -18.05 4.05 -1.18
C GLY A 99 -17.66 5.12 -0.16
N GLU A 100 -18.59 6.03 0.06
CA GLU A 100 -18.39 7.22 0.87
C GLU A 100 -19.62 7.48 1.76
N TYR A 101 -19.38 8.08 2.92
CA TYR A 101 -20.40 8.73 3.75
C TYR A 101 -19.81 9.93 4.49
N LYS A 102 -20.68 10.71 5.14
CA LYS A 102 -20.27 11.88 5.94
C LYS A 102 -20.50 11.62 7.42
N VAL A 103 -19.65 12.21 8.26
CA VAL A 103 -19.87 12.37 9.69
C VAL A 103 -19.61 13.83 10.02
N GLY A 104 -20.69 14.60 10.22
CA GLY A 104 -20.61 16.06 10.15
C GLY A 104 -20.03 16.53 8.81
N GLU A 105 -18.95 17.32 8.85
CA GLU A 105 -18.26 17.80 7.63
C GLU A 105 -17.16 16.83 7.14
N THR A 106 -16.88 15.76 7.88
CA THR A 106 -15.80 14.82 7.52
C THR A 106 -16.31 13.80 6.51
N HIS A 107 -15.63 13.71 5.36
CA HIS A 107 -15.83 12.66 4.38
C HIS A 107 -15.09 11.38 4.82
N VAL A 108 -15.81 10.27 4.89
CA VAL A 108 -15.27 8.94 5.22
C VAL A 108 -15.47 8.02 4.03
N TYR A 109 -14.37 7.45 3.55
CA TYR A 109 -14.35 6.48 2.47
C TYR A 109 -14.18 5.08 3.04
N PHE A 110 -14.83 4.09 2.43
CA PHE A 110 -14.78 2.72 2.92
C PHE A 110 -14.65 1.70 1.81
N ILE A 111 -14.07 0.55 2.15
CA ILE A 111 -14.05 -0.67 1.34
C ILE A 111 -14.54 -1.84 2.18
N VAL A 112 -15.31 -2.73 1.54
CA VAL A 112 -15.83 -3.98 2.10
C VAL A 112 -15.30 -5.15 1.28
N SER A 113 -14.76 -6.16 1.96
CA SER A 113 -14.32 -7.42 1.36
C SER A 113 -14.71 -8.62 2.23
N ASP A 114 -14.52 -9.84 1.70
CA ASP A 114 -14.69 -11.06 2.49
C ASP A 114 -13.76 -11.08 3.71
N TYR A 115 -14.29 -11.50 4.86
CA TYR A 115 -13.49 -11.64 6.08
C TYR A 115 -12.85 -13.02 6.19
N TYR A 116 -11.55 -13.06 6.47
CA TYR A 116 -10.81 -14.29 6.75
C TYR A 116 -10.23 -14.27 8.17
N ASP A 117 -10.32 -15.39 8.86
CA ASP A 117 -9.57 -15.60 10.10
C ASP A 117 -8.16 -16.07 9.74
N MET A 118 -7.20 -15.14 9.68
CA MET A 118 -5.85 -15.44 9.20
C MET A 118 -4.86 -15.73 10.33
N LYS A 119 -3.82 -16.52 10.02
CA LYS A 119 -2.58 -16.62 10.79
C LYS A 119 -1.53 -15.68 10.17
N LEU A 120 -1.49 -14.43 10.64
CA LEU A 120 -0.64 -13.37 10.08
C LEU A 120 0.86 -13.51 10.37
N ARG A 121 1.26 -14.43 11.26
CA ARG A 121 2.68 -14.66 11.64
C ARG A 121 3.24 -15.97 11.09
N GLU A 122 2.40 -16.77 10.45
CA GLU A 122 2.83 -18.04 9.88
C GLU A 122 3.35 -17.80 8.47
N ARG A 123 4.58 -18.24 8.20
CA ARG A 123 5.19 -18.04 6.88
C ARG A 123 4.53 -18.95 5.86
N PRO A 124 4.14 -18.42 4.68
CA PRO A 124 3.60 -19.27 3.63
C PRO A 124 4.69 -20.21 3.11
N ASN A 125 4.28 -21.35 2.56
CA ASN A 125 5.21 -22.21 1.81
C ASN A 125 5.81 -21.41 0.64
N PRO A 126 7.15 -21.28 0.53
CA PRO A 126 7.77 -20.42 -0.47
C PRO A 126 7.40 -20.79 -1.92
N ALA A 127 7.33 -22.08 -2.25
CA ALA A 127 7.01 -22.53 -3.60
C ALA A 127 5.56 -22.22 -3.98
N GLN A 128 4.61 -22.44 -3.07
CA GLN A 128 3.20 -22.10 -3.30
C GLN A 128 3.00 -20.59 -3.43
N PHE A 129 3.59 -19.81 -2.53
CA PHE A 129 3.50 -18.35 -2.55
C PHE A 129 4.08 -17.76 -3.85
N VAL A 130 5.32 -18.14 -4.19
CA VAL A 130 5.98 -17.61 -5.38
C VAL A 130 5.27 -18.06 -6.66
N SER A 131 4.71 -19.28 -6.68
CA SER A 131 3.88 -19.72 -7.81
C SER A 131 2.64 -18.83 -7.98
N MET A 132 1.97 -18.47 -6.90
CA MET A 132 0.81 -17.57 -6.96
C MET A 132 1.18 -16.17 -7.47
N VAL A 133 2.31 -15.62 -7.03
CA VAL A 133 2.81 -14.32 -7.53
C VAL A 133 3.17 -14.40 -9.01
N ALA A 134 3.86 -15.46 -9.43
CA ALA A 134 4.15 -15.70 -10.84
C ALA A 134 2.86 -15.87 -11.68
N ASP A 135 1.83 -16.55 -11.17
CA ASP A 135 0.54 -16.69 -11.86
C ASP A 135 -0.18 -15.35 -12.06
N LEU A 136 -0.01 -14.41 -11.13
CA LEU A 136 -0.51 -13.04 -11.27
C LEU A 136 0.26 -12.30 -12.36
N HIS A 137 1.59 -12.31 -12.30
CA HIS A 137 2.46 -11.59 -13.24
C HIS A 137 2.46 -12.19 -14.66
N GLU A 138 2.19 -13.48 -14.81
CA GLU A 138 2.14 -14.14 -16.13
C GLU A 138 0.81 -13.89 -16.84
N ARG A 139 -0.30 -13.84 -16.08
CA ARG A 139 -1.66 -13.76 -16.64
C ARG A 139 -2.26 -12.37 -16.57
N GLY A 140 -1.74 -11.49 -15.72
CA GLY A 140 -2.26 -10.15 -15.47
C GLY A 140 -1.82 -9.11 -16.48
N THR A 141 -1.91 -9.39 -17.78
CA THR A 141 -1.46 -8.46 -18.83
C THR A 141 -2.34 -7.21 -18.88
N SER A 142 -1.72 -6.04 -19.10
CA SER A 142 -2.43 -4.77 -19.22
C SER A 142 -3.53 -4.79 -20.30
N PRO A 143 -4.75 -4.31 -20.01
CA PRO A 143 -5.88 -4.37 -20.93
C PRO A 143 -5.71 -3.51 -22.17
N ASN A 144 -4.80 -2.53 -22.15
CA ASN A 144 -4.49 -1.64 -23.27
C ASN A 144 -3.02 -1.75 -23.72
N GLY A 145 -2.24 -2.69 -23.17
CA GLY A 145 -0.82 -2.85 -23.48
C GLY A 145 0.08 -1.73 -22.96
N MET A 146 -0.40 -0.85 -22.07
CA MET A 146 0.37 0.26 -21.49
C MET A 146 0.63 0.04 -19.99
N PHE A 147 1.65 0.73 -19.45
CA PHE A 147 1.91 0.83 -18.01
C PHE A 147 1.01 1.90 -17.39
N GLY A 148 0.55 1.68 -16.15
CA GLY A 148 -0.38 2.58 -15.46
C GLY A 148 -1.51 1.82 -14.75
N PHE A 149 -2.60 2.52 -14.41
CA PHE A 149 -3.78 1.88 -13.82
C PHE A 149 -5.05 2.70 -14.12
N ALA A 150 -6.21 2.04 -14.01
CA ALA A 150 -7.48 2.67 -14.37
C ALA A 150 -7.93 3.76 -13.37
N VAL A 151 -7.53 3.64 -12.11
CA VAL A 151 -7.83 4.58 -11.03
C VAL A 151 -6.57 4.84 -10.21
N THR A 152 -6.47 6.00 -9.57
CA THR A 152 -5.38 6.29 -8.63
C THR A 152 -5.33 5.23 -7.54
N THR A 153 -4.16 4.64 -7.32
CA THR A 153 -3.89 3.71 -6.22
C THR A 153 -2.95 4.36 -5.22
N VAL A 154 -2.76 3.71 -4.07
CA VAL A 154 -1.89 4.21 -2.99
C VAL A 154 -0.83 3.19 -2.62
N CYS A 155 0.29 3.66 -2.08
CA CYS A 155 1.22 2.87 -1.26
C CYS A 155 1.08 3.37 0.19
N GLY A 156 0.49 2.57 1.08
CA GLY A 156 0.04 3.09 2.38
C GLY A 156 -1.06 4.15 2.21
N LYS A 157 -0.74 5.43 2.43
CA LYS A 157 -1.65 6.57 2.18
C LYS A 157 -1.22 7.50 1.04
N MET A 158 -0.07 7.23 0.43
CA MET A 158 0.53 8.10 -0.59
C MET A 158 -0.01 7.71 -1.97
N GLU A 159 -0.61 8.68 -2.66
CA GLU A 159 -1.17 8.46 -3.99
C GLU A 159 -0.07 8.24 -5.03
N ARG A 160 -0.35 7.39 -6.02
CA ARG A 160 0.55 7.15 -7.15
C ARG A 160 0.02 7.84 -8.40
N THR A 161 0.93 8.45 -9.15
CA THR A 161 0.69 8.82 -10.54
C THR A 161 0.64 7.56 -11.39
N VAL A 162 -0.56 7.20 -11.84
CA VAL A 162 -0.86 5.96 -12.59
C VAL A 162 -1.25 6.22 -14.05
N THR A 163 -0.88 7.39 -14.59
CA THR A 163 -1.16 7.76 -15.97
C THR A 163 -0.64 6.71 -16.95
N TRP A 164 -1.47 6.35 -17.93
CA TRP A 164 -1.10 5.38 -18.95
C TRP A 164 0.06 5.89 -19.82
N THR A 165 1.13 5.09 -19.93
CA THR A 165 2.29 5.35 -20.81
C THR A 165 2.82 4.03 -21.39
N GLU A 166 3.40 4.10 -22.59
CA GLU A 166 4.10 2.97 -23.23
C GLU A 166 5.50 2.74 -22.64
N SER A 167 6.07 3.75 -21.97
CA SER A 167 7.42 3.68 -21.40
C SER A 167 7.39 3.31 -19.93
N TRP A 168 8.02 2.18 -19.58
CA TRP A 168 8.19 1.80 -18.18
C TRP A 168 9.08 2.78 -17.42
N ALA A 169 10.15 3.28 -18.06
CA ALA A 169 11.05 4.26 -17.45
C ALA A 169 10.29 5.56 -17.09
N GLU A 170 9.38 6.02 -17.94
CA GLU A 170 8.50 7.15 -17.64
C GLU A 170 7.52 6.84 -16.50
N SER A 171 6.84 5.70 -16.58
CA SER A 171 5.86 5.27 -15.56
C SER A 171 6.48 5.19 -14.16
N PHE A 172 7.65 4.57 -14.05
CA PHE A 172 8.37 4.47 -12.78
C PHE A 172 8.91 5.83 -12.31
N SER A 173 9.38 6.68 -13.24
CA SER A 173 9.82 8.04 -12.90
C SER A 173 8.70 8.88 -12.29
N ASN A 174 7.46 8.74 -12.78
CA ASN A 174 6.31 9.44 -12.22
C ASN A 174 6.02 8.99 -10.78
N GLN A 175 5.99 7.67 -10.54
CA GLN A 175 5.81 7.12 -9.19
C GLN A 175 6.94 7.53 -8.24
N LEU A 176 8.19 7.54 -8.72
CA LEU A 176 9.33 7.93 -7.89
C LEU A 176 9.29 9.43 -7.54
N LYS A 177 8.88 10.30 -8.47
CA LYS A 177 8.69 11.74 -8.20
C LYS A 177 7.65 11.98 -7.11
N ASP A 178 6.58 11.19 -7.07
CA ASP A 178 5.55 11.31 -6.03
C ASP A 178 6.15 11.03 -4.64
N VAL A 179 6.84 9.91 -4.46
CA VAL A 179 7.43 9.57 -3.15
C VAL A 179 8.60 10.47 -2.76
N ILE A 180 9.40 10.99 -3.70
CA ILE A 180 10.40 12.03 -3.43
C ILE A 180 9.72 13.29 -2.89
N LYS A 181 8.62 13.71 -3.52
CA LYS A 181 7.85 14.87 -3.06
C LYS A 181 7.31 14.66 -1.64
N TYR A 182 6.64 13.53 -1.37
CA TYR A 182 6.09 13.24 -0.05
C TYR A 182 7.17 13.12 1.04
N ASP A 183 8.32 12.53 0.71
CA ASP A 183 9.48 12.47 1.60
C ASP A 183 10.01 13.87 1.92
N ASN A 184 10.20 14.73 0.91
CA ASN A 184 10.66 16.10 1.11
C ASN A 184 9.67 16.97 1.91
N GLU A 185 8.37 16.80 1.70
CA GLU A 185 7.32 17.46 2.49
C GLU A 185 7.39 17.06 3.98
N THR A 186 7.78 15.82 4.26
CA THR A 186 7.81 15.26 5.61
C THR A 186 9.12 15.55 6.35
N ASN A 187 10.25 15.35 5.67
CA ASN A 187 11.58 15.33 6.28
C ASN A 187 12.41 16.60 5.99
N GLY A 188 11.89 17.51 5.16
CA GLY A 188 12.56 18.76 4.81
C GLY A 188 13.71 18.59 3.80
N PRO A 189 14.31 19.70 3.38
CA PRO A 189 15.29 19.73 2.30
C PRO A 189 16.61 19.03 2.68
N TRP A 190 17.19 18.32 1.72
CA TRP A 190 18.52 17.73 1.83
C TRP A 190 19.22 17.83 0.46
N PRO A 191 20.07 18.85 0.25
CA PRO A 191 20.59 19.18 -1.09
C PRO A 191 21.33 18.04 -1.80
N GLU A 192 22.12 17.26 -1.08
CA GLU A 192 22.85 16.12 -1.65
C GLU A 192 21.90 14.99 -2.08
N TYR A 193 20.87 14.73 -1.28
CA TYR A 193 19.79 13.80 -1.64
C TYR A 193 18.98 14.30 -2.84
N ASP A 194 18.63 15.58 -2.88
CA ASP A 194 17.88 16.16 -4.00
C ASP A 194 18.70 16.09 -5.31
N ALA A 195 20.02 16.29 -5.23
CA ALA A 195 20.93 16.10 -6.36
C ALA A 195 20.97 14.62 -6.82
N ALA A 196 21.04 13.66 -5.90
CA ALA A 196 21.00 12.24 -6.23
C ALA A 196 19.65 11.83 -6.84
N CYS A 197 18.53 12.30 -6.30
CA CYS A 197 17.19 12.10 -6.86
C CYS A 197 17.09 12.62 -8.30
N LYS A 198 17.59 13.83 -8.54
CA LYS A 198 17.61 14.42 -9.88
C LYS A 198 18.48 13.58 -10.83
N GLN A 199 19.64 13.12 -10.40
CA GLN A 199 20.53 12.29 -11.19
C GLN A 199 19.90 10.93 -11.53
N LEU A 200 19.15 10.34 -10.59
CA LEU A 200 18.39 9.13 -10.85
C LEU A 200 17.34 9.34 -11.95
N LEU A 201 16.53 10.39 -11.82
CA LEU A 201 15.43 10.68 -12.75
C LEU A 201 15.93 11.03 -14.15
N ASP A 202 17.00 11.83 -14.25
CA ASP A 202 17.44 12.39 -15.53
C ASP A 202 18.41 11.47 -16.29
N VAL A 203 19.14 10.59 -15.58
CA VAL A 203 20.24 9.80 -16.17
C VAL A 203 20.08 8.31 -15.90
N VAL A 204 19.97 7.90 -14.64
CA VAL A 204 20.00 6.46 -14.30
C VAL A 204 18.75 5.75 -14.78
N ILE A 205 17.55 6.27 -14.52
CA ILE A 205 16.29 5.62 -14.92
C ILE A 205 16.20 5.50 -16.46
N PRO A 206 16.43 6.56 -17.25
CA PRO A 206 16.44 6.45 -18.72
C PRO A 206 17.43 5.40 -19.23
N ARG A 207 18.59 5.22 -18.59
CA ARG A 207 19.56 4.19 -18.98
C ARG A 207 19.16 2.79 -18.51
N LEU A 208 18.91 2.62 -17.22
CA LEU A 208 18.74 1.32 -16.58
C LEU A 208 17.37 0.71 -16.91
N LEU A 209 16.30 1.50 -16.82
CA LEU A 209 14.95 1.03 -17.15
C LEU A 209 14.65 1.15 -18.65
N GLY A 210 15.24 2.13 -19.34
CA GLY A 210 15.11 2.23 -20.80
C GLY A 210 15.72 1.03 -21.54
N ALA A 211 16.74 0.39 -20.97
CA ALA A 211 17.34 -0.83 -21.52
C ALA A 211 16.34 -2.01 -21.64
N LEU A 212 15.26 -2.01 -20.86
CA LEU A 212 14.23 -3.06 -20.93
C LEU A 212 13.40 -2.99 -22.23
N GLN A 213 13.36 -1.82 -22.87
CA GLN A 213 12.57 -1.55 -24.08
C GLN A 213 13.44 -0.99 -25.22
N SER A 214 14.76 -1.24 -25.18
CA SER A 214 15.72 -0.84 -26.22
C SER A 214 16.40 -2.04 -26.89
N ASP A 215 17.05 -1.82 -28.02
CA ASP A 215 17.84 -2.84 -28.73
C ASP A 215 17.02 -4.08 -29.12
N GLY A 216 15.75 -3.86 -29.48
CA GLY A 216 14.81 -4.92 -29.86
C GLY A 216 14.20 -5.69 -28.69
N ARG A 217 14.51 -5.28 -27.45
CA ARG A 217 13.83 -5.77 -26.24
C ARG A 217 12.52 -5.04 -26.04
N ASP A 218 11.60 -5.74 -25.37
CA ASP A 218 10.37 -5.16 -24.88
C ASP A 218 9.92 -5.94 -23.64
N ILE A 219 9.15 -5.29 -22.79
CA ILE A 219 8.60 -5.88 -21.56
C ILE A 219 7.08 -5.74 -21.57
N THR A 220 6.39 -6.79 -21.16
CA THR A 220 4.93 -6.76 -21.06
C THR A 220 4.51 -6.05 -19.77
N PRO A 221 3.66 -5.00 -19.84
CA PRO A 221 3.05 -4.43 -18.65
C PRO A 221 2.14 -5.46 -17.99
N THR A 222 2.48 -5.87 -16.78
CA THR A 222 1.69 -6.81 -16.00
C THR A 222 1.22 -6.21 -14.69
N LEU A 223 0.09 -6.69 -14.21
CA LEU A 223 -0.46 -6.37 -12.92
C LEU A 223 0.49 -6.85 -11.83
N VAL A 224 0.97 -5.92 -11.01
CA VAL A 224 1.67 -6.20 -9.75
C VAL A 224 0.73 -5.89 -8.59
N HIS A 225 0.88 -6.58 -7.46
CA HIS A 225 0.17 -6.28 -6.22
C HIS A 225 0.53 -4.87 -5.73
N GLY A 226 1.81 -4.49 -5.87
CA GLY A 226 2.30 -3.13 -5.68
C GLY A 226 2.60 -2.75 -4.23
N ASP A 227 2.16 -3.55 -3.25
CA ASP A 227 2.58 -3.45 -1.84
C ASP A 227 2.75 -4.85 -1.23
N LEU A 228 3.41 -5.77 -1.95
CA LEU A 228 3.53 -7.17 -1.49
C LEU A 228 4.71 -7.36 -0.55
N TRP A 229 4.49 -7.20 0.75
CA TRP A 229 5.47 -7.50 1.79
C TRP A 229 4.91 -8.49 2.82
N GLU A 230 5.74 -8.96 3.74
CA GLU A 230 5.42 -10.10 4.61
C GLU A 230 4.19 -9.90 5.49
N ASN A 231 3.92 -8.67 5.93
CA ASN A 231 2.74 -8.37 6.74
C ASN A 231 1.46 -8.15 5.93
N ASN A 232 1.54 -8.19 4.59
CA ASN A 232 0.40 -8.21 3.67
C ASN A 232 0.08 -9.64 3.20
N VAL A 233 0.56 -10.65 3.94
CA VAL A 233 0.30 -12.08 3.67
C VAL A 233 -0.22 -12.77 4.92
N GLY A 234 -1.26 -13.57 4.75
CA GLY A 234 -1.84 -14.40 5.80
C GLY A 234 -2.16 -15.80 5.29
N ILE A 235 -2.28 -16.73 6.23
CA ILE A 235 -2.80 -18.08 5.95
C ILE A 235 -4.22 -18.16 6.52
N ASP A 236 -5.21 -18.41 5.67
CA ASP A 236 -6.58 -18.63 6.12
C ASP A 236 -6.64 -19.87 7.03
N LYS A 237 -7.15 -19.70 8.26
CA LYS A 237 -7.27 -20.80 9.23
C LYS A 237 -8.25 -21.87 8.78
N ALA A 238 -9.25 -21.53 7.97
CA ALA A 238 -10.28 -22.48 7.55
C ALA A 238 -9.75 -23.43 6.47
N THR A 239 -9.04 -22.90 5.47
CA THR A 239 -8.61 -23.67 4.29
C THR A 239 -7.12 -24.00 4.28
N GLY A 240 -6.29 -23.25 5.00
CA GLY A 240 -4.84 -23.30 4.87
C GLY A 240 -4.30 -22.58 3.63
N ASN A 241 -5.16 -21.89 2.86
CA ASN A 241 -4.74 -21.16 1.68
C ASN A 241 -4.00 -19.87 2.05
N ILE A 242 -3.07 -19.48 1.19
CA ILE A 242 -2.39 -18.18 1.27
C ILE A 242 -3.35 -17.12 0.77
N VAL A 243 -3.47 -16.03 1.52
CA VAL A 243 -4.24 -14.84 1.16
C VAL A 243 -3.31 -13.63 1.26
N VAL A 244 -3.23 -12.84 0.19
CA VAL A 244 -2.54 -11.55 0.18
C VAL A 244 -3.58 -10.43 0.27
N PHE A 245 -3.23 -9.30 0.87
CA PHE A 245 -4.18 -8.20 1.10
C PHE A 245 -3.51 -6.84 1.03
N ASP A 246 -4.34 -5.80 1.05
CA ASP A 246 -3.96 -4.39 0.88
C ASP A 246 -3.27 -4.10 -0.48
N PRO A 247 -3.83 -4.55 -1.62
CA PRO A 247 -3.23 -4.30 -2.92
C PRO A 247 -3.35 -2.83 -3.33
N GLY A 248 -2.23 -2.28 -3.81
CA GLY A 248 -2.13 -0.99 -4.47
C GLY A 248 -1.58 -1.20 -5.87
N CYS A 249 -2.41 -1.76 -6.74
CA CYS A 249 -1.96 -2.27 -8.04
C CYS A 249 -1.52 -1.17 -9.01
N VAL A 250 -0.63 -1.56 -9.90
CA VAL A 250 -0.32 -0.88 -11.17
C VAL A 250 0.01 -1.95 -12.21
N TYR A 251 -0.19 -1.66 -13.50
CA TYR A 251 0.45 -2.41 -14.58
C TYR A 251 1.87 -1.89 -14.74
N ALA A 252 2.84 -2.72 -14.40
CA ALA A 252 4.25 -2.40 -14.24
C ALA A 252 5.13 -3.46 -14.90
N HIS A 253 6.44 -3.21 -14.88
CA HIS A 253 7.41 -4.28 -14.99
C HIS A 253 7.27 -5.22 -13.78
N ASN A 254 7.05 -6.51 -14.02
CA ASN A 254 6.85 -7.56 -13.00
C ASN A 254 7.90 -7.55 -11.87
N GLU A 255 9.13 -7.24 -12.25
CA GLU A 255 10.30 -7.09 -11.41
C GLU A 255 10.20 -6.01 -10.31
N MET A 256 9.33 -5.02 -10.48
CA MET A 256 9.09 -3.96 -9.49
C MET A 256 8.63 -4.50 -8.13
N GLU A 257 7.85 -5.60 -8.10
CA GLU A 257 7.31 -6.19 -6.88
C GLU A 257 8.42 -6.57 -5.88
N PHE A 258 9.59 -6.96 -6.40
CA PHE A 258 10.73 -7.36 -5.59
C PHE A 258 11.44 -6.17 -4.91
N GLY A 259 11.13 -4.93 -5.29
CA GLY A 259 11.75 -3.74 -4.69
C GLY A 259 11.54 -3.70 -3.18
N THR A 260 10.31 -3.99 -2.71
CA THR A 260 10.04 -4.06 -1.27
C THR A 260 10.65 -5.29 -0.58
N TRP A 261 11.06 -6.31 -1.34
CA TRP A 261 11.69 -7.52 -0.79
C TRP A 261 13.18 -7.32 -0.50
N ARG A 262 13.77 -6.22 -1.01
CA ARG A 262 15.12 -5.77 -0.66
C ARG A 262 15.16 -4.91 0.60
N CYS A 263 14.02 -4.36 1.02
CA CYS A 263 13.97 -3.43 2.13
C CYS A 263 14.33 -4.08 3.48
N THR A 264 14.73 -3.26 4.47
CA THR A 264 15.18 -3.74 5.79
C THR A 264 14.14 -4.52 6.58
N TRP A 265 12.86 -4.36 6.24
CA TRP A 265 11.74 -5.07 6.86
C TRP A 265 11.37 -6.38 6.15
N ALA A 266 12.01 -6.71 5.03
CA ALA A 266 11.86 -8.01 4.40
C ALA A 266 12.82 -9.01 5.04
N PHE A 267 12.28 -10.06 5.66
CA PHE A 267 13.07 -11.05 6.37
C PHE A 267 13.25 -12.35 5.58
N HIS A 268 12.14 -13.05 5.32
CA HIS A 268 12.16 -14.26 4.53
C HIS A 268 11.96 -14.00 3.03
N PHE A 269 11.28 -12.92 2.62
CA PHE A 269 11.17 -12.53 1.21
C PHE A 269 12.52 -12.13 0.60
N ALA A 270 13.43 -11.58 1.39
CA ALA A 270 14.80 -11.26 0.99
C ALA A 270 15.68 -12.51 0.75
N LEU A 271 15.22 -13.70 1.17
CA LEU A 271 16.01 -14.92 0.99
C LEU A 271 16.10 -15.29 -0.49
N PRO A 272 17.30 -15.63 -1.01
CA PRO A 272 17.50 -15.97 -2.43
C PRO A 272 16.60 -17.11 -2.94
N LEU A 273 16.05 -17.93 -2.04
CA LEU A 273 15.08 -18.97 -2.39
C LEU A 273 13.86 -18.39 -3.15
N TYR A 274 13.31 -17.26 -2.70
CA TYR A 274 12.09 -16.69 -3.29
C TYR A 274 12.35 -16.22 -4.73
N THR A 275 13.41 -15.44 -4.94
CA THR A 275 13.83 -14.99 -6.27
C THR A 275 14.17 -16.17 -7.19
N ARG A 276 14.88 -17.20 -6.69
CA ARG A 276 15.18 -18.41 -7.50
C ARG A 276 13.94 -19.15 -7.94
N LEU A 277 12.94 -19.31 -7.06
CA LEU A 277 11.67 -19.96 -7.41
C LEU A 277 10.92 -19.17 -8.48
N TYR A 278 10.96 -17.83 -8.40
CA TYR A 278 10.28 -16.97 -9.36
C TYR A 278 10.99 -16.97 -10.72
N HIS A 279 12.31 -16.83 -10.74
CA HIS A 279 13.11 -16.94 -11.96
C HIS A 279 12.98 -18.32 -12.61
N GLY A 280 12.76 -19.38 -11.83
CA GLY A 280 12.45 -20.71 -12.36
C GLY A 280 11.14 -20.77 -13.16
N ARG A 281 10.25 -19.79 -13.01
CA ARG A 281 9.01 -19.66 -13.79
C ARG A 281 9.08 -18.64 -14.91
N LEU A 282 9.49 -17.41 -14.61
CA LEU A 282 9.41 -16.27 -15.55
C LEU A 282 10.76 -15.76 -16.04
N GLY A 283 11.87 -16.24 -15.47
CA GLY A 283 13.21 -15.70 -15.75
C GLY A 283 13.39 -14.24 -15.32
N PRO A 284 14.64 -13.76 -15.23
CA PRO A 284 14.93 -12.33 -15.14
C PRO A 284 14.79 -11.67 -16.53
N SER A 285 14.37 -10.40 -16.57
CA SER A 285 14.30 -9.61 -17.80
C SER A 285 15.70 -9.24 -18.29
N GLU A 286 15.88 -9.18 -19.62
CA GLU A 286 17.12 -8.72 -20.24
C GLU A 286 17.30 -7.20 -20.09
N PRO A 287 18.53 -6.70 -19.84
CA PRO A 287 19.76 -7.45 -19.60
C PRO A 287 19.77 -8.10 -18.22
N VAL A 288 20.05 -9.41 -18.16
CA VAL A 288 20.00 -10.19 -16.91
C VAL A 288 21.03 -9.71 -15.89
N GLU A 289 22.18 -9.23 -16.33
CA GLU A 289 23.24 -8.72 -15.46
C GLU A 289 22.86 -7.43 -14.71
N GLU A 290 21.83 -6.71 -15.19
CA GLU A 290 21.31 -5.50 -14.56
C GLU A 290 20.12 -5.77 -13.61
N TRP A 291 19.73 -7.04 -13.42
CA TRP A 291 18.61 -7.43 -12.54
C TRP A 291 18.71 -6.87 -11.12
N ASP A 292 19.85 -7.08 -10.45
CA ASP A 292 20.02 -6.62 -9.06
C ASP A 292 20.02 -5.10 -8.96
N ASP A 293 20.54 -4.40 -9.97
CA ASP A 293 20.54 -2.94 -10.01
C ASP A 293 19.13 -2.37 -10.22
N ARG A 294 18.31 -3.03 -11.05
CA ARG A 294 16.89 -2.68 -11.18
C ARG A 294 16.16 -2.92 -9.87
N ASN A 295 16.44 -4.03 -9.18
CA ASN A 295 15.84 -4.30 -7.88
C ASN A 295 16.24 -3.27 -6.81
N ARG A 296 17.51 -2.84 -6.77
CA ARG A 296 17.99 -1.72 -5.95
C ARG A 296 17.29 -0.40 -6.31
N LEU A 297 17.08 -0.12 -7.59
CA LEU A 297 16.32 1.06 -8.01
C LEU A 297 14.86 0.98 -7.54
N TYR A 298 14.23 -0.19 -7.68
CA TYR A 298 12.84 -0.39 -7.25
C TYR A 298 12.67 -0.33 -5.73
N SER A 299 13.69 -0.66 -4.92
CA SER A 299 13.61 -0.55 -3.45
C SER A 299 13.63 0.88 -2.93
N ILE A 300 14.13 1.84 -3.71
CA ILE A 300 14.10 3.26 -3.33
C ILE A 300 12.66 3.74 -3.13
N HIS A 301 11.73 3.34 -4.00
CA HIS A 301 10.33 3.75 -3.90
C HIS A 301 9.70 3.40 -2.53
N PRO A 302 9.69 2.12 -2.07
CA PRO A 302 9.14 1.78 -0.77
C PRO A 302 9.94 2.36 0.41
N TYR A 303 11.26 2.57 0.31
CA TYR A 303 12.01 3.29 1.35
C TYR A 303 11.58 4.75 1.50
N LEU A 304 11.38 5.47 0.39
CA LEU A 304 10.90 6.86 0.43
C LEU A 304 9.44 6.93 0.88
N ASN A 305 8.61 5.95 0.48
CA ASN A 305 7.25 5.82 1.00
C ASN A 305 7.23 5.62 2.51
N ASP A 306 8.09 4.74 3.05
CA ASP A 306 8.27 4.58 4.49
C ASP A 306 8.73 5.88 5.15
N SER A 307 9.72 6.57 4.58
CA SER A 307 10.26 7.79 5.17
C SER A 307 9.24 8.93 5.20
N ALA A 308 8.38 9.03 4.18
CA ALA A 308 7.26 9.97 4.16
C ALA A 308 6.14 9.58 5.14
N GLY A 309 5.96 8.29 5.41
CA GLY A 309 4.97 7.77 6.36
C GLY A 309 5.43 7.85 7.83
N HIS A 310 6.73 7.75 8.08
CA HIS A 310 7.33 7.60 9.41
C HIS A 310 8.53 8.57 9.58
N PRO A 311 8.26 9.84 9.96
CA PRO A 311 9.31 10.83 10.18
C PRO A 311 10.37 10.31 11.15
N GLY A 312 11.64 10.44 10.77
CA GLY A 312 12.78 9.94 11.54
C GLY A 312 13.14 8.47 11.30
N SER A 313 12.49 7.76 10.37
CA SER A 313 12.98 6.46 9.90
C SER A 313 14.34 6.60 9.20
N ILE A 314 15.16 5.56 9.28
CA ILE A 314 16.47 5.55 8.60
C ILE A 314 16.37 5.27 7.10
N SER A 315 15.15 5.06 6.59
CA SER A 315 14.87 4.64 5.22
C SER A 315 15.34 5.67 4.19
N ARG A 316 15.28 6.97 4.50
CA ARG A 316 15.80 8.04 3.63
C ARG A 316 17.31 7.91 3.42
N GLN A 317 18.06 7.62 4.48
CA GLN A 317 19.52 7.46 4.40
C GLN A 317 19.92 6.19 3.66
N ILE A 318 19.16 5.11 3.83
CA ILE A 318 19.38 3.86 3.08
C ILE A 318 19.09 4.08 1.60
N ALA A 319 17.92 4.67 1.28
CA ALA A 319 17.56 5.03 -0.08
C ALA A 319 18.65 5.87 -0.72
N TYR A 320 19.10 6.94 -0.05
CA TYR A 320 20.20 7.78 -0.52
C TYR A 320 21.47 6.98 -0.85
N ASN A 321 21.90 6.05 0.02
CA ASN A 321 23.07 5.22 -0.25
C ASN A 321 22.88 4.32 -1.49
N ASP A 322 21.68 3.78 -1.70
CA ASP A 322 21.32 3.04 -2.91
C ASP A 322 21.33 3.95 -4.16
N MET A 323 20.89 5.22 -4.04
CA MET A 323 21.00 6.21 -5.12
C MET A 323 22.47 6.45 -5.49
N LEU A 324 23.36 6.58 -4.50
CA LEU A 324 24.79 6.81 -4.72
C LEU A 324 25.44 5.66 -5.49
N TYR A 325 25.10 4.40 -5.16
CA TYR A 325 25.56 3.23 -5.90
C TYR A 325 25.19 3.32 -7.38
N LEU A 326 23.90 3.58 -7.63
CA LEU A 326 23.36 3.61 -8.98
C LEU A 326 23.91 4.78 -9.80
N CYS A 327 24.05 5.96 -9.17
CA CYS A 327 24.67 7.12 -9.80
C CYS A 327 26.13 6.83 -10.15
N ASP A 328 26.95 6.29 -9.24
CA ASP A 328 28.37 6.00 -9.52
C ASP A 328 28.54 5.03 -10.71
N LYS A 329 27.63 4.04 -10.85
CA LYS A 329 27.67 3.05 -11.91
C LYS A 329 27.14 3.53 -13.26
N TYR A 330 26.01 4.26 -13.29
CA TYR A 330 25.27 4.56 -14.53
C TYR A 330 25.30 6.03 -14.95
N GLY A 331 25.66 6.93 -14.03
CA GLY A 331 25.65 8.37 -14.28
C GLY A 331 26.42 9.11 -13.20
N PRO A 332 27.76 8.98 -13.15
CA PRO A 332 28.56 9.55 -12.08
C PRO A 332 28.45 11.07 -12.08
N LEU A 333 28.37 11.64 -10.88
CA LEU A 333 28.31 13.08 -10.66
C LEU A 333 29.26 13.46 -9.53
N ASP A 334 30.30 14.25 -9.84
CA ASP A 334 31.40 14.55 -8.92
C ASP A 334 30.97 15.25 -7.62
N SER A 335 29.80 15.89 -7.62
CA SER A 335 29.26 16.56 -6.43
C SER A 335 28.59 15.61 -5.44
N LEU A 336 28.32 14.36 -5.82
CA LEU A 336 27.70 13.38 -4.93
C LEU A 336 28.74 12.70 -4.05
N GLU A 337 28.32 12.33 -2.84
CA GLU A 337 29.09 11.44 -1.98
C GLU A 337 29.35 10.09 -2.66
N LYS A 338 30.32 9.33 -2.15
CA LYS A 338 30.57 7.97 -2.61
C LYS A 338 29.67 6.98 -1.87
N TYR A 339 29.18 6.00 -2.62
CA TYR A 339 28.50 4.83 -2.07
C TYR A 339 29.32 4.18 -0.96
N ASP A 340 28.65 3.86 0.15
CA ASP A 340 29.24 3.17 1.30
C ASP A 340 28.68 1.74 1.40
N PRO A 341 29.48 0.70 1.07
CA PRO A 341 29.07 -0.70 1.19
C PRO A 341 28.68 -1.12 2.61
N ALA A 342 29.19 -0.44 3.65
CA ALA A 342 28.84 -0.76 5.03
C ALA A 342 27.38 -0.40 5.36
N LYS A 343 26.77 0.51 4.59
CA LYS A 343 25.37 0.94 4.72
C LYS A 343 24.40 0.16 3.83
N ASP A 344 24.89 -0.71 2.94
CA ASP A 344 24.04 -1.52 2.06
C ASP A 344 23.45 -2.71 2.80
N VAL A 345 22.13 -2.72 2.89
CA VAL A 345 21.30 -3.73 3.55
C VAL A 345 21.51 -5.13 2.96
N ALA A 346 21.71 -5.22 1.65
CA ALA A 346 21.96 -6.50 0.98
C ALA A 346 23.35 -7.08 1.31
N ILE A 347 24.31 -6.23 1.70
CA ILE A 347 25.67 -6.64 2.06
C ILE A 347 25.78 -6.95 3.56
N ASN A 348 25.28 -6.04 4.40
CA ASN A 348 25.44 -6.15 5.86
C ASN A 348 24.36 -7.00 6.54
N GLY A 349 23.28 -7.36 5.82
CA GLY A 349 22.18 -8.19 6.33
C GLY A 349 21.33 -7.50 7.41
N THR A 350 21.33 -6.16 7.45
CA THR A 350 20.58 -5.39 8.44
C THR A 350 19.08 -5.63 8.30
N HIS A 351 18.45 -6.04 9.39
CA HIS A 351 17.01 -6.19 9.46
C HIS A 351 16.43 -5.25 10.52
N ILE A 352 15.43 -4.46 10.13
CA ILE A 352 14.71 -3.55 11.01
C ILE A 352 13.23 -3.86 10.87
N PRO A 353 12.59 -4.44 11.91
CA PRO A 353 11.17 -4.71 11.87
C PRO A 353 10.40 -3.42 11.63
N PHE A 354 9.49 -3.44 10.67
CA PHE A 354 8.52 -2.37 10.49
C PHE A 354 7.47 -2.42 11.61
N VAL A 355 7.31 -1.33 12.36
CA VAL A 355 6.35 -1.25 13.48
C VAL A 355 5.09 -0.55 13.01
N ILE A 356 3.98 -1.30 12.91
CA ILE A 356 2.67 -0.73 12.59
C ILE A 356 2.07 -0.14 13.87
N ASN A 357 2.03 1.18 13.97
CA ASN A 357 1.32 1.87 15.04
C ASN A 357 -0.17 2.00 14.67
N GLN A 358 -1.05 1.52 15.54
CA GLN A 358 -2.50 1.57 15.31
C GLN A 358 -3.02 3.02 15.41
N LEU A 359 -3.83 3.45 14.44
CA LEU A 359 -4.62 4.68 14.59
C LEU A 359 -5.52 4.59 15.83
N GLU A 360 -5.51 5.63 16.67
CA GLU A 360 -6.35 5.69 17.88
C GLU A 360 -7.84 5.46 17.54
N SER A 361 -8.48 4.60 18.32
CA SER A 361 -9.77 3.99 18.01
C SER A 361 -10.98 4.80 18.47
N ASP A 362 -10.99 6.13 18.32
CA ASP A 362 -12.18 6.93 18.65
C ASP A 362 -13.17 6.82 17.46
N TRP A 363 -14.03 5.80 17.49
CA TRP A 363 -15.10 5.55 16.50
C TRP A 363 -16.40 6.31 16.82
N SER A 364 -16.40 7.10 17.89
CA SER A 364 -17.58 7.83 18.36
C SER A 364 -17.96 8.94 17.38
N PRO A 365 -19.22 9.00 16.90
CA PRO A 365 -19.75 10.23 16.32
C PRO A 365 -19.90 11.23 17.47
N LYS A 366 -18.89 12.07 17.71
CA LYS A 366 -19.03 13.17 18.66
C LYS A 366 -19.98 14.19 18.04
N VAL A 367 -21.23 14.19 18.53
CA VAL A 367 -22.12 15.34 18.38
C VAL A 367 -21.56 16.41 19.31
N ASP A 368 -20.99 17.47 18.75
CA ASP A 368 -20.61 18.64 19.54
C ASP A 368 -21.88 19.23 20.17
N SER A 369 -22.12 18.93 21.43
CA SER A 369 -23.05 19.69 22.26
C SER A 369 -22.42 21.06 22.55
N PRO A 370 -23.10 22.19 22.29
CA PRO A 370 -22.54 23.50 22.54
C PRO A 370 -22.22 23.63 24.03
N SER A 371 -20.97 23.98 24.33
CA SER A 371 -20.50 24.29 25.67
C SER A 371 -21.42 25.32 26.30
N ILE A 372 -22.11 24.95 27.39
CA ILE A 372 -22.75 25.91 28.28
C ILE A 372 -21.61 26.78 28.84
N GLN A 373 -21.49 28.01 28.33
CA GLN A 373 -20.66 29.02 28.96
C GLN A 373 -21.21 29.22 30.38
N GLN A 374 -20.42 28.81 31.38
CA GLN A 374 -20.62 29.27 32.73
C GLN A 374 -20.47 30.78 32.73
N VAL A 375 -21.57 31.47 33.01
CA VAL A 375 -21.58 32.90 33.30
C VAL A 375 -20.83 33.08 34.61
N GLU A 376 -19.60 33.60 34.53
CA GLU A 376 -18.88 34.11 35.69
C GLU A 376 -19.68 35.27 36.30
N MET A 377 -20.17 35.08 37.54
CA MET A 377 -20.68 36.17 38.35
C MET A 377 -19.50 36.97 38.88
N ALA A 378 -19.34 38.20 38.38
CA ALA A 378 -18.39 39.15 38.91
C ALA A 378 -18.77 39.57 40.34
N GLU A 379 -17.92 39.23 41.31
CA GLU A 379 -17.96 39.79 42.66
C GLU A 379 -17.50 41.26 42.62
N GLY A 380 -18.31 42.15 43.22
CA GLY A 380 -18.01 43.58 43.34
C GLY A 380 -16.95 43.88 44.42
N PRO A 381 -16.34 45.08 44.39
CA PRO A 381 -15.22 45.42 45.26
C PRO A 381 -15.66 45.75 46.71
N PRO A 382 -14.81 45.51 47.71
CA PRO A 382 -15.06 45.93 49.09
C PRO A 382 -14.79 47.43 49.27
N CYS A 383 -15.78 48.16 49.79
CA CYS A 383 -15.62 49.51 50.32
C CYS A 383 -14.91 49.46 51.68
N ALA A 384 -13.71 50.05 51.78
CA ALA A 384 -13.32 51.08 52.76
C ALA A 384 -11.88 51.53 52.49
#